data_AF-A0A7Y6PWU3-F1
#
_entry.id   AF-A0A7Y6PWU3-F1
#
_cell.length_a   1.000
_cell.length_b   1.000
_cell.length_c   1.000
_cell.angle_alpha   90.00
_cell.angle_beta   90.00
_cell.angle_gamma   90.00
#
_symmetry.space_group_name_H-M   'P 1'
#
loop_
_entity.id
_entity.type
_entity.pdbx_description
1 polymer ?
#
loop_
_entity_poly.entity_id
_entity_poly.type
_entity_poly.pdbx_seq_one_letter_code
_entity_poly.pdbx_strand_id
1 'polypeptide(L)'
;MTRWFLAVALGSLVVAPVACSDDAGTGLTTPECSDGIDNDGDGAIDFPDDPSCDNDNDEESGAASPQCNDGRDNDNDGKIDFPYDPGCSLPNEDQEEDDCPDGPRCPQCSNGVDDDMNGTTDWPDDGLGCAAAGDGDEYTRNPAACGNGVTIKLAPAGGHTGDGKLVTGTSSLSSPTCGGTGAEDVYEIRINSPKVLVASTDAATTTADTVLYLRGSMCQDPASELACSNDISATNKHSSLVYSITTPGTYYLVVDAKDAASTGNYDLTLTTYNGEGVSCATGDDCYPGLVCRIPKNMTAKVCAKHVCEDNDDEDNDGKPGFPTDPGCTSYTDDDETDPCPGAGCPACGDGVDNDTDTLVDYPNDWACVAASGTTERFCAPETDATPVITAMTTTGTTAGKTNNLAATSSSLPGVMGDCSLGSTAPEVTHALVLPVPVQTLQIDSNATTFDTILVVRDVTCGTALYCDDDGGDSVQSLITMTNVQPGAYAISMDGYSTENGAYTLHVRGTVAPMTRCDSPLFSGGANAVLVCPTGTSCTGTPAKCQ
;
A
#
# COMPACT_ATOMS: atom_id res chain seq x y z
N MET A 1 -50.56 38.31 32.26
CA MET A 1 -50.65 37.51 33.49
C MET A 1 -49.21 37.33 33.98
N THR A 2 -48.60 38.31 34.64
CA THR A 2 -48.68 38.65 36.08
C THR A 2 -48.31 37.51 37.03
N ARG A 3 -47.10 37.60 37.63
CA ARG A 3 -46.70 37.32 39.05
C ARG A 3 -45.21 36.91 39.06
N TRP A 4 -44.22 37.72 39.47
CA TRP A 4 -43.90 38.29 40.80
C TRP A 4 -43.77 37.27 41.94
N PHE A 5 -42.53 37.02 42.37
CA PHE A 5 -42.15 36.94 43.78
C PHE A 5 -40.82 37.66 43.99
N LEU A 6 -40.78 38.45 45.06
CA LEU A 6 -39.78 39.41 45.48
C LEU A 6 -39.40 39.06 46.94
N ALA A 7 -38.10 39.11 47.26
CA ALA A 7 -37.56 39.33 48.61
C ALA A 7 -36.18 40.00 48.37
N VAL A 8 -35.93 41.30 48.58
CA VAL A 8 -35.95 42.14 49.81
C VAL A 8 -35.18 41.46 50.94
N ALA A 9 -33.96 41.88 51.27
CA ALA A 9 -33.58 43.02 52.13
C ALA A 9 -32.03 42.99 52.30
N LEU A 10 -31.24 43.99 52.67
CA LEU A 10 -31.39 45.36 53.19
C LEU A 10 -29.97 45.97 53.34
N GLY A 11 -29.84 47.30 53.24
CA GLY A 11 -28.70 48.11 53.70
C GLY A 11 -27.94 48.86 52.59
N SER A 12 -28.34 50.02 52.07
CA SER A 12 -28.43 51.39 52.68
C SER A 12 -27.09 51.88 53.24
N LEU A 13 -26.53 53.08 52.97
CA LEU A 13 -27.17 54.38 52.70
C LEU A 13 -26.10 55.45 52.26
N VAL A 14 -26.29 56.05 51.07
CA VAL A 14 -26.33 57.52 50.75
C VAL A 14 -25.08 58.42 50.89
N VAL A 15 -24.88 59.26 49.86
CA VAL A 15 -24.67 60.74 49.83
C VAL A 15 -23.52 61.16 48.88
N ALA A 16 -23.86 61.70 47.71
CA ALA A 16 -23.05 62.70 46.97
C ALA A 16 -23.33 64.10 47.59
N PRO A 17 -22.55 65.21 47.41
CA PRO A 17 -21.68 65.57 46.26
C PRO A 17 -20.44 66.51 46.56
N VAL A 18 -19.74 67.01 45.51
CA VAL A 18 -18.84 68.23 45.44
C VAL A 18 -17.44 68.08 46.11
N ALA A 19 -16.25 68.57 45.68
CA ALA A 19 -15.73 69.57 44.71
C ALA A 19 -14.22 69.32 44.39
N CYS A 20 -13.68 70.08 43.42
CA CYS A 20 -12.28 70.29 42.99
C CYS A 20 -11.19 70.57 44.06
N SER A 21 -9.92 70.54 43.59
CA SER A 21 -8.68 71.27 44.07
C SER A 21 -7.61 70.31 44.62
N ASP A 22 -6.30 70.39 44.37
CA ASP A 22 -5.41 71.13 43.46
C ASP A 22 -4.00 70.49 43.63
N ASP A 23 -3.25 70.42 42.53
CA ASP A 23 -1.82 70.74 42.37
C ASP A 23 -0.65 70.03 43.12
N ALA A 24 0.31 69.61 42.28
CA ALA A 24 1.77 69.50 42.44
C ALA A 24 2.43 68.40 43.30
N GLY A 25 3.17 67.51 42.62
CA GLY A 25 4.51 67.09 43.08
C GLY A 25 4.88 65.62 42.87
N THR A 26 5.79 65.38 41.91
CA THR A 26 6.51 64.12 41.58
C THR A 26 5.66 62.96 41.08
N GLY A 27 5.35 62.98 39.78
CA GLY A 27 4.91 61.77 39.07
C GLY A 27 6.05 60.76 39.03
N LEU A 28 6.05 59.82 39.98
CA LEU A 28 6.46 58.46 39.69
C LEU A 28 5.37 57.93 38.78
N THR A 29 5.59 57.95 37.47
CA THR A 29 4.81 57.09 36.58
C THR A 29 5.10 55.68 37.06
N THR A 30 4.07 54.98 37.52
CA THR A 30 4.14 53.52 37.60
C THR A 30 4.53 53.03 36.20
N PRO A 31 5.57 52.18 36.07
CA PRO A 31 5.95 51.60 34.79
C PRO A 31 4.73 50.98 34.12
N GLU A 32 4.59 51.14 32.81
CA GLU A 32 3.40 50.74 32.04
C GLU A 32 3.07 49.25 32.30
N CYS A 33 4.09 48.40 32.43
CA CYS A 33 3.95 46.97 32.77
C CYS A 33 3.56 46.63 34.23
N SER A 34 3.17 47.60 35.05
CA SER A 34 2.70 47.39 36.43
C SER A 34 1.63 48.41 36.89
N ASP A 35 1.02 49.14 35.96
CA ASP A 35 0.09 50.21 36.27
C ASP A 35 -1.39 49.79 36.24
N GLY A 36 -1.67 48.54 35.86
CA GLY A 36 -3.01 47.97 35.82
C GLY A 36 -3.83 48.36 34.59
N ILE A 37 -3.18 48.85 33.53
CA ILE A 37 -3.79 49.32 32.30
C ILE A 37 -3.08 48.68 31.10
N ASP A 38 -3.86 48.09 30.20
CA ASP A 38 -3.45 47.68 28.84
C ASP A 38 -3.07 48.94 28.02
N ASN A 39 -1.79 49.30 28.00
CA ASN A 39 -1.31 50.54 27.40
C ASN A 39 -1.02 50.40 25.89
N ASP A 40 -0.85 49.19 25.38
CA ASP A 40 -0.62 48.90 23.95
C ASP A 40 -1.90 48.46 23.20
N GLY A 41 -2.94 48.05 23.93
CA GLY A 41 -4.26 47.71 23.44
C GLY A 41 -4.40 46.28 22.90
N ASP A 42 -3.51 45.36 23.26
CA ASP A 42 -3.53 43.96 22.82
C ASP A 42 -4.44 43.06 23.68
N GLY A 43 -4.89 43.56 24.83
CA GLY A 43 -5.82 42.90 25.75
C GLY A 43 -5.16 42.17 26.92
N ALA A 44 -3.83 42.11 26.98
CA ALA A 44 -3.08 41.85 28.22
C ALA A 44 -2.89 43.17 28.99
N ILE A 45 -2.48 43.12 30.27
CA ILE A 45 -2.58 44.29 31.17
C ILE A 45 -1.28 44.64 31.89
N ASP A 46 -0.49 43.67 32.35
CA ASP A 46 0.75 43.91 33.11
C ASP A 46 1.60 42.63 33.12
N PHE A 47 2.87 42.73 33.52
CA PHE A 47 3.69 41.55 33.83
C PHE A 47 3.06 40.71 34.97
N PRO A 48 3.05 39.37 34.91
CA PRO A 48 3.62 38.48 33.87
C PRO A 48 2.62 38.08 32.77
N ASP A 49 1.40 38.59 32.83
CA ASP A 49 0.31 38.18 31.94
C ASP A 49 0.41 38.87 30.56
N ASP A 50 1.15 39.97 30.47
CA ASP A 50 1.44 40.74 29.26
C ASP A 50 2.77 40.33 28.61
N PRO A 51 2.75 39.74 27.40
CA PRO A 51 3.96 39.31 26.69
C PRO A 51 4.83 40.46 26.17
N SER A 52 4.28 41.67 26.03
CA SER A 52 5.07 42.87 25.67
C SER A 52 5.90 43.40 26.86
N CYS A 53 5.66 42.86 28.06
CA CYS A 53 6.32 43.23 29.30
C CYS A 53 7.38 42.21 29.75
N ASP A 54 8.66 42.56 29.62
CA ASP A 54 9.78 41.74 30.09
C ASP A 54 9.88 41.65 31.62
N ASN A 55 9.44 42.69 32.32
CA ASN A 55 9.44 42.79 33.78
C ASN A 55 8.48 43.88 34.27
N ASP A 56 8.24 43.93 35.58
CA ASP A 56 7.34 44.88 36.24
C ASP A 56 7.80 46.36 36.21
N ASN A 57 8.98 46.66 35.64
CA ASN A 57 9.54 48.01 35.56
C ASN A 57 9.79 48.51 34.14
N ASP A 58 9.27 47.82 33.13
CA ASP A 58 9.44 48.19 31.71
C ASP A 58 8.29 49.06 31.17
N GLU A 59 8.53 49.62 29.98
CA GLU A 59 7.49 50.29 29.17
C GLU A 59 6.82 49.23 28.26
N GLU A 60 5.52 49.37 28.03
CA GLU A 60 4.71 48.44 27.24
C GLU A 60 4.92 48.78 25.75
N SER A 61 6.04 48.32 25.19
CA SER A 61 6.39 48.58 23.79
C SER A 61 5.55 47.69 22.89
N GLY A 62 4.49 48.28 22.32
CA GLY A 62 3.48 47.53 21.59
C GLY A 62 3.96 46.58 20.49
N ALA A 63 3.13 45.54 20.33
CA ALA A 63 3.36 44.26 19.67
C ALA A 63 4.35 43.37 20.44
N ALA A 64 3.80 42.44 21.22
CA ALA A 64 4.51 41.31 21.79
C ALA A 64 5.54 40.76 20.80
N SER A 65 6.77 40.58 21.27
CA SER A 65 7.75 39.80 20.50
C SER A 65 7.15 38.42 20.26
N PRO A 66 7.18 37.91 19.01
CA PRO A 66 6.66 36.58 18.73
C PRO A 66 7.33 35.54 19.61
N GLN A 67 6.57 34.53 20.04
CA GLN A 67 7.06 33.49 20.96
C GLN A 67 8.42 32.93 20.54
N CYS A 68 8.65 32.81 19.23
CA CYS A 68 9.92 32.32 18.67
C CYS A 68 11.09 33.32 18.64
N ASN A 69 10.95 34.50 19.23
CA ASN A 69 12.00 35.52 19.35
C ASN A 69 11.74 36.48 20.54
N ASP A 70 11.11 35.98 21.61
CA ASP A 70 10.81 36.78 22.81
C ASP A 70 11.78 36.51 23.98
N GLY A 71 12.73 35.59 23.81
CA GLY A 71 13.73 35.27 24.82
C GLY A 71 13.24 34.34 25.92
N ARG A 72 12.03 33.79 25.80
CA ARG A 72 11.39 32.90 26.77
C ARG A 72 11.25 31.49 26.18
N ASP A 73 11.03 30.56 27.08
CA ASP A 73 10.71 29.16 26.79
C ASP A 73 9.21 29.03 27.03
N ASN A 74 8.40 29.27 25.99
CA ASN A 74 6.96 29.43 26.14
C ASN A 74 6.22 28.09 26.25
N ASP A 75 6.83 26.99 25.79
CA ASP A 75 6.28 25.63 25.91
C ASP A 75 6.89 24.80 27.07
N ASN A 76 7.93 25.33 27.73
CA ASN A 76 8.65 24.78 28.89
C ASN A 76 9.40 23.47 28.60
N ASP A 77 9.86 23.26 27.37
CA ASP A 77 10.64 22.08 26.99
C ASP A 77 12.16 22.23 27.27
N GLY A 78 12.59 23.44 27.63
CA GLY A 78 13.97 23.80 27.94
C GLY A 78 14.79 24.35 26.78
N LYS A 79 14.18 24.51 25.60
CA LYS A 79 14.71 25.21 24.44
C LYS A 79 14.07 26.60 24.37
N ILE A 80 14.74 27.52 23.65
CA ILE A 80 14.40 28.95 23.66
C ILE A 80 14.61 29.48 22.25
N ASP A 81 13.53 29.99 21.66
CA ASP A 81 13.47 30.76 20.42
C ASP A 81 14.06 30.09 19.16
N PHE A 82 13.73 30.67 18.00
CA PHE A 82 14.41 30.35 16.75
C PHE A 82 15.90 30.73 16.78
N PRO A 83 16.83 29.89 16.26
CA PRO A 83 16.63 28.60 15.61
C PRO A 83 16.80 27.38 16.54
N TYR A 84 16.95 27.61 17.85
CA TYR A 84 17.33 26.58 18.81
C TYR A 84 16.13 25.85 19.40
N ASP A 85 14.93 26.36 19.15
CA ASP A 85 13.66 25.71 19.44
C ASP A 85 13.07 25.03 18.18
N PRO A 86 12.82 23.70 18.18
CA PRO A 86 12.21 22.95 17.10
C PRO A 86 10.73 23.26 16.83
N GLY A 87 10.01 23.82 17.80
CA GLY A 87 8.66 24.34 17.59
C GLY A 87 8.67 25.62 16.75
N CYS A 88 9.80 26.31 16.72
CA CYS A 88 9.97 27.55 15.99
C CYS A 88 10.55 27.36 14.58
N SER A 89 9.69 27.55 13.56
CA SER A 89 10.12 27.47 12.15
C SER A 89 10.72 28.77 11.63
N LEU A 90 10.33 29.91 12.22
CA LEU A 90 10.78 31.27 11.86
C LEU A 90 10.80 32.17 13.12
N PRO A 91 11.69 33.17 13.19
CA PRO A 91 11.81 34.07 14.35
C PRO A 91 10.66 35.08 14.49
N ASN A 92 9.60 34.97 13.70
CA ASN A 92 8.48 35.91 13.71
C ASN A 92 7.12 35.20 13.83
N GLU A 93 7.14 33.97 14.35
CA GLU A 93 5.96 33.16 14.61
C GLU A 93 5.66 33.09 16.11
N ASP A 94 4.38 32.94 16.44
CA ASP A 94 3.85 32.94 17.81
C ASP A 94 3.55 31.52 18.31
N GLN A 95 4.24 30.50 17.81
CA GLN A 95 4.05 29.12 18.27
C GLN A 95 5.38 28.43 18.44
N GLU A 96 5.68 28.09 19.68
CA GLU A 96 6.87 27.37 20.12
C GLU A 96 6.56 25.91 20.51
N GLU A 97 5.28 25.49 20.58
CA GLU A 97 4.96 24.09 20.92
C GLU A 97 5.45 23.07 19.88
N ASP A 98 6.28 22.13 20.32
CA ASP A 98 6.71 20.97 19.55
C ASP A 98 6.27 19.62 20.14
N ASP A 99 6.58 18.53 19.42
CA ASP A 99 6.38 17.16 19.87
C ASP A 99 7.69 16.40 20.11
N CYS A 100 8.82 17.08 20.18
CA CYS A 100 10.15 16.49 20.41
C CYS A 100 10.33 15.96 21.84
N PRO A 101 11.16 14.91 22.04
CA PRO A 101 11.93 14.18 21.03
C PRO A 101 11.16 13.06 20.30
N ASP A 102 9.96 12.69 20.77
CA ASP A 102 9.27 11.44 20.36
C ASP A 102 8.16 11.64 19.30
N GLY A 103 7.96 12.87 18.83
CA GLY A 103 6.81 13.28 18.05
C GLY A 103 7.01 13.22 16.52
N PRO A 104 5.91 13.05 15.76
CA PRO A 104 5.98 12.91 14.31
C PRO A 104 6.45 14.16 13.55
N ARG A 105 6.52 15.33 14.21
CA ARG A 105 7.04 16.56 13.60
C ARG A 105 8.43 16.93 14.10
N CYS A 106 9.03 16.13 14.97
CA CYS A 106 10.34 16.43 15.49
C CYS A 106 11.41 16.40 14.38
N PRO A 107 12.17 17.49 14.18
CA PRO A 107 13.24 17.53 13.18
C PRO A 107 14.38 16.59 13.54
N GLN A 108 15.14 16.17 12.52
CA GLN A 108 16.27 15.22 12.67
C GLN A 108 17.32 15.70 13.66
N CYS A 109 17.48 17.02 13.83
CA CYS A 109 18.42 17.58 14.78
C CYS A 109 17.94 17.64 16.24
N SER A 110 16.78 17.07 16.57
CA SER A 110 16.23 17.00 17.94
C SER A 110 15.41 15.72 18.25
N ASN A 111 15.46 14.69 17.39
CA ASN A 111 14.59 13.52 17.52
C ASN A 111 15.21 12.36 18.32
N GLY A 112 16.43 12.53 18.86
CA GLY A 112 17.12 11.51 19.66
C GLY A 112 17.78 10.41 18.82
N VAL A 113 17.88 10.55 17.50
CA VAL A 113 18.37 9.54 16.57
C VAL A 113 19.52 10.10 15.75
N ASP A 114 20.68 9.41 15.76
CA ASP A 114 21.82 9.69 14.88
C ASP A 114 21.45 9.32 13.43
N ASP A 115 20.78 10.23 12.74
CA ASP A 115 20.12 10.02 11.44
C ASP A 115 21.15 9.91 10.30
N ASP A 116 22.35 10.47 10.48
CA ASP A 116 23.47 10.41 9.51
C ASP A 116 24.60 9.42 9.87
N MET A 117 24.55 8.85 11.08
CA MET A 117 25.49 7.85 11.61
C MET A 117 26.93 8.32 11.64
N ASN A 118 27.14 9.62 11.83
CA ASN A 118 28.46 10.19 12.02
C ASN A 118 28.98 9.94 13.45
N GLY A 119 28.13 9.44 14.36
CA GLY A 119 28.44 9.12 15.75
C GLY A 119 28.08 10.22 16.75
N THR A 120 27.35 11.24 16.32
CA THR A 120 26.69 12.26 17.14
C THR A 120 25.19 12.27 16.81
N THR A 121 24.33 12.60 17.78
CA THR A 121 22.89 12.24 17.70
C THR A 121 21.94 13.38 17.40
N ASP A 122 22.21 14.59 17.89
CA ASP A 122 21.35 15.76 17.73
C ASP A 122 22.15 17.01 18.08
N TRP A 123 21.60 18.20 17.84
CA TRP A 123 22.15 19.42 18.41
C TRP A 123 22.07 19.41 19.95
N PRO A 124 23.09 19.92 20.69
CA PRO A 124 24.31 20.58 20.23
C PRO A 124 25.50 19.62 20.00
N ASP A 125 25.29 18.32 20.23
CA ASP A 125 26.36 17.32 20.18
C ASP A 125 26.78 17.03 18.72
N ASP A 126 25.86 17.11 17.76
CA ASP A 126 26.14 17.08 16.32
C ASP A 126 26.24 18.48 15.70
N GLY A 127 27.31 19.21 16.04
CA GLY A 127 27.60 20.51 15.39
C GLY A 127 28.11 20.43 13.95
N LEU A 128 28.23 19.23 13.35
CA LEU A 128 28.65 19.05 11.95
C LEU A 128 27.45 18.77 11.03
N GLY A 129 26.44 18.06 11.54
CA GLY A 129 25.17 17.75 10.86
C GLY A 129 24.06 18.76 11.15
N CYS A 130 24.08 19.39 12.33
CA CYS A 130 23.05 20.33 12.79
C CYS A 130 23.63 21.71 13.13
N ALA A 131 23.08 22.78 12.55
CA ALA A 131 23.44 24.14 12.95
C ALA A 131 22.62 24.61 14.16
N ALA A 132 21.39 24.10 14.30
CA ALA A 132 20.52 24.30 15.45
C ALA A 132 19.54 23.12 15.63
N ALA A 133 18.87 23.05 16.79
CA ALA A 133 17.91 21.99 17.12
C ALA A 133 16.66 22.01 16.22
N GLY A 134 16.23 23.18 15.73
CA GLY A 134 15.12 23.28 14.78
C GLY A 134 15.47 22.95 13.32
N ASP A 135 16.71 22.59 13.01
CA ASP A 135 17.09 22.20 11.65
C ASP A 135 16.49 20.84 11.28
N GLY A 136 15.71 20.80 10.20
CA GLY A 136 15.02 19.59 9.76
C GLY A 136 15.91 18.50 9.14
N ASP A 137 17.22 18.72 9.02
CA ASP A 137 18.13 17.81 8.32
C ASP A 137 19.48 17.71 9.03
N GLU A 138 19.71 16.60 9.74
CA GLU A 138 21.00 16.22 10.31
C GLU A 138 21.81 15.54 9.20
N TYR A 139 22.62 16.31 8.45
CA TYR A 139 23.46 15.74 7.40
C TYR A 139 24.92 16.14 7.47
N THR A 140 25.70 15.19 7.95
CA THR A 140 27.12 15.03 7.69
C THR A 140 27.32 13.81 6.81
N ARG A 141 27.89 14.01 5.63
CA ARG A 141 28.27 12.89 4.76
C ARG A 141 29.23 11.95 5.50
N ASN A 142 28.82 10.69 5.71
CA ASN A 142 29.67 9.61 6.25
C ASN A 142 30.20 8.68 5.14
N PRO A 143 31.45 8.85 4.63
CA PRO A 143 31.99 8.03 3.55
C PRO A 143 32.31 6.58 3.98
N ALA A 144 32.22 6.26 5.27
CA ALA A 144 32.54 4.95 5.83
C ALA A 144 31.29 4.16 6.29
N ALA A 145 30.08 4.69 6.07
CA ALA A 145 28.82 4.07 6.52
C ALA A 145 28.70 2.59 6.12
N CYS A 146 29.13 2.26 4.91
CA CYS A 146 29.03 0.93 4.32
C CYS A 146 30.25 0.01 4.56
N GLY A 147 31.20 0.41 5.40
CA GLY A 147 32.34 -0.41 5.78
C GLY A 147 33.65 0.10 5.22
N ASN A 148 34.73 -0.30 5.88
CA ASN A 148 36.06 0.15 5.52
C ASN A 148 36.48 -0.42 4.16
N GLY A 149 36.75 0.46 3.19
CA GLY A 149 37.15 0.08 1.83
C GLY A 149 36.02 0.08 0.80
N VAL A 150 34.77 0.31 1.22
CA VAL A 150 33.65 0.51 0.30
C VAL A 150 33.64 1.98 -0.15
N THR A 151 33.63 2.21 -1.46
CA THR A 151 33.53 3.57 -2.01
C THR A 151 32.08 3.93 -2.20
N ILE A 152 31.58 4.87 -1.40
CA ILE A 152 30.23 5.41 -1.52
C ILE A 152 30.22 6.55 -2.53
N LYS A 153 29.46 6.39 -3.61
CA LYS A 153 29.21 7.39 -4.66
C LYS A 153 27.95 8.17 -4.29
N LEU A 154 27.91 9.47 -4.59
CA LEU A 154 26.67 10.22 -4.49
C LEU A 154 25.80 9.90 -5.71
N ALA A 155 24.52 9.62 -5.50
CA ALA A 155 23.52 9.67 -6.55
C ALA A 155 23.21 11.16 -6.86
N PRO A 156 23.48 11.70 -8.06
CA PRO A 156 22.99 13.03 -8.43
C PRO A 156 21.46 13.26 -8.20
N ALA A 157 21.00 14.51 -8.33
CA ALA A 157 19.56 14.80 -8.27
C ALA A 157 18.93 14.59 -9.66
N GLY A 158 17.80 13.85 -9.75
CA GLY A 158 16.95 13.83 -10.95
C GLY A 158 17.23 12.74 -11.99
N GLY A 159 17.57 11.51 -11.57
CA GLY A 159 17.77 10.40 -12.49
C GLY A 159 19.26 10.12 -12.75
N HIS A 160 19.81 8.99 -12.28
CA HIS A 160 21.14 8.55 -12.74
C HIS A 160 21.01 7.57 -13.85
N THR A 161 21.76 7.81 -14.91
CA THR A 161 22.24 6.77 -15.80
C THR A 161 23.74 6.73 -15.55
N GLY A 162 24.16 5.86 -14.64
CA GLY A 162 25.54 5.77 -14.17
C GLY A 162 26.20 4.50 -14.68
N ASP A 163 27.26 4.65 -15.45
CA ASP A 163 28.10 3.52 -15.85
C ASP A 163 29.03 3.12 -14.69
N GLY A 164 29.06 1.83 -14.37
CA GLY A 164 30.01 1.26 -13.44
C GLY A 164 30.59 -0.05 -13.96
N LYS A 165 31.54 -0.58 -13.20
CA LYS A 165 32.19 -1.84 -13.54
C LYS A 165 32.45 -2.65 -12.29
N LEU A 166 31.78 -3.79 -12.20
CA LEU A 166 32.01 -4.79 -11.17
C LEU A 166 33.26 -5.57 -11.59
N VAL A 167 34.32 -5.42 -10.81
CA VAL A 167 35.61 -6.08 -11.04
C VAL A 167 35.77 -7.24 -10.07
N THR A 168 36.73 -8.13 -10.30
CA THR A 168 37.04 -9.17 -9.30
C THR A 168 37.50 -8.51 -7.99
N GLY A 169 36.77 -8.74 -6.90
CA GLY A 169 37.02 -8.12 -5.61
C GLY A 169 36.40 -8.93 -4.46
N THR A 170 36.65 -8.49 -3.23
CA THR A 170 36.02 -9.03 -2.03
C THR A 170 34.72 -8.29 -1.76
N SER A 171 33.61 -9.02 -1.61
CA SER A 171 32.34 -8.51 -1.09
C SER A 171 32.52 -8.04 0.35
N SER A 172 32.19 -6.77 0.61
CA SER A 172 32.08 -6.19 1.96
C SER A 172 30.63 -6.11 2.41
N LEU A 173 29.70 -6.05 1.45
CA LEU A 173 28.26 -6.09 1.64
C LEU A 173 27.68 -7.30 0.91
N SER A 174 26.62 -7.88 1.47
CA SER A 174 25.84 -8.93 0.82
C SER A 174 24.40 -8.88 1.30
N SER A 175 23.45 -9.12 0.40
CA SER A 175 22.03 -9.22 0.73
C SER A 175 21.74 -10.56 1.39
N PRO A 176 21.13 -10.60 2.60
CA PRO A 176 20.68 -11.85 3.21
C PRO A 176 19.57 -12.54 2.40
N THR A 177 18.82 -11.78 1.60
CA THR A 177 17.65 -12.28 0.87
C THR A 177 17.98 -12.66 -0.58
N CYS A 178 18.74 -11.80 -1.28
CA CYS A 178 19.04 -11.95 -2.70
C CYS A 178 20.49 -12.38 -3.00
N GLY A 179 21.38 -12.39 -2.00
CA GLY A 179 22.80 -12.72 -2.19
C GLY A 179 23.63 -11.51 -2.63
N GLY A 180 24.48 -11.68 -3.65
CA GLY A 180 25.51 -10.68 -3.97
C GLY A 180 26.74 -10.92 -3.10
N THR A 181 27.70 -11.66 -3.64
CA THR A 181 28.95 -12.02 -2.94
C THR A 181 30.18 -11.65 -3.76
N GLY A 182 29.99 -10.84 -4.78
CA GLY A 182 31.03 -10.34 -5.66
C GLY A 182 31.48 -8.93 -5.25
N ALA A 183 32.04 -8.18 -6.19
CA ALA A 183 32.35 -6.79 -5.92
C ALA A 183 31.10 -5.91 -6.04
N GLU A 184 31.08 -4.86 -5.24
CA GLU A 184 29.97 -3.95 -5.09
C GLU A 184 30.35 -2.50 -5.39
N ASP A 185 29.38 -1.75 -5.90
CA ASP A 185 29.38 -0.29 -5.95
C ASP A 185 28.19 0.22 -5.13
N VAL A 186 28.41 1.24 -4.29
CA VAL A 186 27.36 1.79 -3.42
C VAL A 186 27.05 3.22 -3.80
N TYR A 187 25.75 3.52 -3.89
CA TYR A 187 25.21 4.84 -4.16
C TYR A 187 24.42 5.35 -2.95
N GLU A 188 24.83 6.47 -2.41
CA GLU A 188 24.11 7.22 -1.37
C GLU A 188 22.99 8.04 -2.03
N ILE A 189 21.79 7.89 -1.49
CA ILE A 189 20.55 8.53 -1.95
C ILE A 189 19.99 9.29 -0.76
N ARG A 190 19.71 10.57 -0.98
CA ARG A 190 19.13 11.47 0.03
C ARG A 190 17.66 11.72 -0.31
N ILE A 191 16.78 11.44 0.65
CA ILE A 191 15.33 11.54 0.51
C ILE A 191 14.82 12.54 1.54
N ASN A 192 14.25 13.65 1.09
CA ASN A 192 13.77 14.73 1.97
C ASN A 192 12.23 14.80 2.05
N SER A 193 11.55 13.96 1.27
CA SER A 193 10.10 13.80 1.25
C SER A 193 9.80 12.38 0.76
N PRO A 194 8.60 11.81 0.99
CA PRO A 194 8.28 10.50 0.45
C PRO A 194 8.57 10.38 -1.06
N LYS A 195 9.25 9.31 -1.48
CA LYS A 195 9.60 9.05 -2.88
C LYS A 195 9.36 7.59 -3.23
N VAL A 196 9.05 7.33 -4.50
CA VAL A 196 9.19 5.99 -5.07
C VAL A 196 10.51 5.92 -5.82
N LEU A 197 11.40 5.05 -5.35
CA LEU A 197 12.69 4.76 -5.97
C LEU A 197 12.51 3.67 -7.03
N VAL A 198 12.97 3.93 -8.24
CA VAL A 198 13.03 2.95 -9.33
C VAL A 198 14.49 2.81 -9.76
N ALA A 199 15.08 1.65 -9.48
CA ALA A 199 16.46 1.32 -9.84
C ALA A 199 16.48 0.14 -10.80
N SER A 200 17.25 0.20 -11.87
CA SER A 200 17.40 -0.91 -12.81
C SER A 200 18.78 -0.93 -13.43
N THR A 201 19.35 -2.13 -13.57
CA THR A 201 20.55 -2.39 -14.39
C THR A 201 20.19 -2.97 -15.75
N ASP A 202 18.91 -3.00 -16.13
CA ASP A 202 18.41 -3.58 -17.38
C ASP A 202 18.68 -2.71 -18.60
N ALA A 203 19.95 -2.59 -18.93
CA ALA A 203 20.43 -1.87 -20.09
C ALA A 203 21.22 -2.81 -21.00
N ALA A 204 21.16 -2.58 -22.30
CA ALA A 204 21.89 -3.38 -23.29
C ALA A 204 23.42 -3.31 -23.12
N THR A 205 23.91 -2.30 -22.40
CA THR A 205 25.31 -2.06 -22.05
C THR A 205 25.75 -2.81 -20.78
N THR A 206 24.80 -3.29 -19.96
CA THR A 206 25.07 -4.14 -18.82
C THR A 206 25.49 -5.53 -19.30
N THR A 207 26.64 -5.98 -18.79
CA THR A 207 27.18 -7.31 -19.09
C THR A 207 27.41 -8.14 -17.83
N ALA A 208 27.39 -7.51 -16.65
CA ALA A 208 27.52 -8.20 -15.38
C ALA A 208 26.19 -8.88 -14.98
N ASP A 209 26.29 -9.98 -14.26
CA ASP A 209 25.18 -10.57 -13.51
C ASP A 209 25.05 -9.80 -12.19
N THR A 210 24.00 -8.98 -12.09
CA THR A 210 23.87 -7.95 -11.05
C THR A 210 22.81 -8.33 -10.03
N VAL A 211 23.08 -8.05 -8.76
CA VAL A 211 22.14 -8.05 -7.64
C VAL A 211 21.97 -6.61 -7.17
N LEU A 212 20.73 -6.14 -7.07
CA LEU A 212 20.41 -4.82 -6.51
C LEU A 212 19.78 -4.98 -5.13
N TYR A 213 20.19 -4.17 -4.17
CA TYR A 213 19.50 -4.07 -2.90
C TYR A 213 19.59 -2.66 -2.31
N LEU A 214 18.52 -2.28 -1.63
CA LEU A 214 18.37 -1.00 -0.93
C LEU A 214 18.50 -1.21 0.57
N ARG A 215 19.30 -0.37 1.21
CA ARG A 215 19.46 -0.34 2.67
C ARG A 215 19.09 1.03 3.23
N GLY A 216 18.61 1.04 4.47
CA GLY A 216 18.46 2.25 5.28
C GLY A 216 19.81 2.82 5.73
N SER A 217 19.78 3.74 6.68
CA SER A 217 20.96 4.47 7.16
C SER A 217 22.07 3.56 7.73
N MET A 218 21.71 2.45 8.39
CA MET A 218 22.66 1.43 8.90
C MET A 218 23.25 0.55 7.77
N CYS A 219 23.96 1.14 6.81
CA CYS A 219 24.38 0.44 5.57
C CYS A 219 25.12 -0.90 5.79
N GLN A 220 25.96 -1.03 6.83
CA GLN A 220 26.66 -2.29 7.12
C GLN A 220 25.77 -3.38 7.72
N ASP A 221 24.70 -3.00 8.42
CA ASP A 221 23.84 -3.97 9.08
C ASP A 221 22.96 -4.68 8.03
N PRO A 222 23.05 -6.00 7.87
CA PRO A 222 22.17 -6.74 6.98
C PRO A 222 20.68 -6.60 7.32
N ALA A 223 20.33 -6.26 8.56
CA ALA A 223 18.95 -6.03 8.99
C ALA A 223 18.36 -4.71 8.46
N SER A 224 19.21 -3.80 7.95
CA SER A 224 18.76 -2.54 7.32
C SER A 224 18.26 -2.72 5.88
N GLU A 225 18.30 -3.94 5.32
CA GLU A 225 17.81 -4.22 3.98
C GLU A 225 16.31 -4.01 3.89
N LEU A 226 15.91 -3.14 2.96
CA LEU A 226 14.53 -2.75 2.72
C LEU A 226 13.92 -3.50 1.54
N ALA A 227 14.72 -3.72 0.51
CA ALA A 227 14.32 -4.49 -0.66
C ALA A 227 15.52 -4.99 -1.45
N CYS A 228 15.33 -6.07 -2.20
CA CYS A 228 16.36 -6.62 -3.06
C CYS A 228 15.76 -7.23 -4.35
N SER A 229 16.59 -7.31 -5.38
CA SER A 229 16.32 -7.97 -6.66
C SER A 229 17.57 -8.73 -7.09
N ASN A 230 17.37 -9.97 -7.52
CA ASN A 230 18.37 -10.78 -8.21
C ASN A 230 17.70 -11.49 -9.39
N ASP A 231 18.10 -11.11 -10.60
CA ASP A 231 17.52 -11.51 -11.89
C ASP A 231 16.08 -11.00 -12.11
N ILE A 232 15.86 -10.20 -13.15
CA ILE A 232 14.53 -9.80 -13.62
C ILE A 232 13.73 -11.02 -14.09
N SER A 233 14.41 -12.01 -14.67
CA SER A 233 13.80 -13.28 -15.05
C SER A 233 14.85 -14.39 -15.15
N ALA A 234 14.41 -15.63 -15.36
CA ALA A 234 15.34 -16.75 -15.55
C ALA A 234 16.39 -16.52 -16.67
N THR A 235 16.05 -15.72 -17.70
CA THR A 235 16.90 -15.42 -18.85
C THR A 235 17.54 -14.03 -18.81
N ASN A 236 17.01 -13.10 -18.00
CA ASN A 236 17.57 -11.76 -17.81
C ASN A 236 18.28 -11.69 -16.45
N LYS A 237 19.62 -11.67 -16.49
CA LYS A 237 20.53 -11.63 -15.31
C LYS A 237 20.81 -10.22 -14.78
N HIS A 238 20.07 -9.23 -15.27
CA HIS A 238 20.06 -7.89 -14.72
C HIS A 238 19.05 -7.83 -13.56
N SER A 239 19.08 -6.74 -12.80
CA SER A 239 18.20 -6.55 -11.64
C SER A 239 17.39 -5.27 -11.78
N SER A 240 16.18 -5.28 -11.23
CA SER A 240 15.29 -4.12 -11.21
C SER A 240 14.54 -4.09 -9.89
N LEU A 241 14.50 -2.92 -9.26
CA LEU A 241 13.94 -2.69 -7.94
C LEU A 241 13.03 -1.46 -7.98
N VAL A 242 11.84 -1.61 -7.40
CA VAL A 242 10.93 -0.50 -7.10
C VAL A 242 10.66 -0.53 -5.60
N TYR A 243 10.83 0.60 -4.92
CA TYR A 243 10.58 0.69 -3.49
C TYR A 243 10.03 2.05 -3.09
N SER A 244 8.98 2.05 -2.27
CA SER A 244 8.38 3.27 -1.71
C SER A 244 9.06 3.64 -0.40
N ILE A 245 9.75 4.78 -0.40
CA ILE A 245 10.43 5.34 0.77
C ILE A 245 9.51 6.41 1.36
N THR A 246 8.95 6.15 2.53
CA THR A 246 8.01 7.06 3.21
C THR A 246 8.67 7.98 4.22
N THR A 247 9.83 7.58 4.77
CA THR A 247 10.58 8.34 5.76
C THR A 247 11.69 9.14 5.08
N PRO A 248 11.85 10.44 5.39
CA PRO A 248 13.06 11.17 5.02
C PRO A 248 14.30 10.54 5.64
N GLY A 249 15.45 10.71 5.00
CA GLY A 249 16.74 10.21 5.50
C GLY A 249 17.71 9.78 4.40
N THR A 250 18.79 9.13 4.81
CA THR A 250 19.84 8.60 3.93
C THR A 250 19.62 7.12 3.64
N TYR A 251 19.69 6.76 2.37
CA TYR A 251 19.56 5.38 1.89
C TYR A 251 20.75 5.00 1.03
N TYR A 252 21.08 3.71 1.00
CA TYR A 252 22.18 3.18 0.22
C TYR A 252 21.69 2.13 -0.76
N LEU A 253 21.79 2.43 -2.05
CA LEU A 253 21.56 1.47 -3.11
C LEU A 253 22.87 0.80 -3.46
N VAL A 254 22.88 -0.53 -3.38
CA VAL A 254 24.05 -1.34 -3.68
C VAL A 254 23.84 -2.06 -5.00
N VAL A 255 24.81 -1.90 -5.91
CA VAL A 255 24.93 -2.71 -7.12
C VAL A 255 26.03 -3.72 -6.87
N ASP A 256 25.63 -4.97 -6.68
CA ASP A 256 26.53 -6.07 -6.33
C ASP A 256 26.60 -7.08 -7.47
N ALA A 257 27.72 -7.79 -7.54
CA ALA A 257 27.88 -8.91 -8.44
C ALA A 257 27.33 -10.17 -7.76
N LYS A 258 26.57 -10.98 -8.51
CA LYS A 258 25.96 -12.20 -7.97
C LYS A 258 26.94 -13.08 -7.18
N ASP A 259 28.15 -13.23 -7.72
CA ASP A 259 29.27 -13.89 -7.08
C ASP A 259 30.62 -13.29 -7.49
N ALA A 260 31.71 -13.75 -6.89
CA ALA A 260 33.06 -13.27 -7.18
C ALA A 260 33.53 -13.48 -8.64
N ALA A 261 32.84 -14.33 -9.43
CA ALA A 261 33.14 -14.55 -10.84
C ALA A 261 32.34 -13.62 -11.76
N SER A 262 31.22 -13.09 -11.28
CA SER A 262 30.32 -12.20 -12.00
C SER A 262 30.95 -10.81 -12.12
N THR A 263 31.62 -10.55 -13.23
CA THR A 263 32.29 -9.27 -13.50
C THR A 263 31.85 -8.71 -14.83
N GLY A 264 31.89 -7.38 -14.97
CA GLY A 264 31.42 -6.74 -16.18
C GLY A 264 31.04 -5.28 -15.95
N ASN A 265 30.62 -4.63 -17.03
CA ASN A 265 30.02 -3.31 -16.92
C ASN A 265 28.57 -3.44 -16.47
N TYR A 266 28.07 -2.43 -15.79
CA TYR A 266 26.64 -2.21 -15.59
C TYR A 266 26.32 -0.76 -15.91
N ASP A 267 25.10 -0.54 -16.36
CA ASP A 267 24.51 0.77 -16.55
C ASP A 267 23.29 0.84 -15.63
N LEU A 268 23.42 1.65 -14.58
CA LEU A 268 22.39 1.81 -13.55
C LEU A 268 21.50 2.99 -13.92
N THR A 269 20.22 2.71 -14.15
CA THR A 269 19.16 3.71 -14.17
C THR A 269 18.56 3.85 -12.78
N LEU A 270 18.66 5.02 -12.16
CA LEU A 270 18.07 5.34 -10.86
C LEU A 270 17.16 6.55 -10.97
N THR A 271 15.84 6.36 -10.94
CA THR A 271 14.85 7.45 -10.98
C THR A 271 14.09 7.53 -9.67
N THR A 272 13.80 8.75 -9.20
CA THR A 272 12.91 8.98 -8.06
C THR A 272 11.67 9.72 -8.55
N TYR A 273 10.52 9.27 -8.08
CA TYR A 273 9.22 9.89 -8.32
C TYR A 273 8.65 10.39 -7.00
N ASN A 274 7.73 11.35 -7.02
CA ASN A 274 7.01 11.71 -5.79
C ASN A 274 6.20 10.52 -5.29
N GLY A 275 6.38 10.21 -4.01
CA GLY A 275 5.63 9.16 -3.32
C GLY A 275 4.30 9.67 -2.79
N GLU A 276 3.55 8.75 -2.18
CA GLU A 276 2.26 9.04 -1.56
C GLU A 276 2.35 10.17 -0.53
N GLY A 277 1.36 11.07 -0.52
CA GLY A 277 1.28 12.23 0.38
C GLY A 277 2.08 13.47 -0.05
N VAL A 278 2.93 13.37 -1.09
CA VAL A 278 3.69 14.53 -1.59
C VAL A 278 2.83 15.42 -2.48
N SER A 279 2.90 16.74 -2.28
CA SER A 279 2.18 17.70 -3.11
C SER A 279 2.51 17.56 -4.60
N CYS A 280 1.49 17.62 -5.44
CA CYS A 280 1.63 17.49 -6.89
C CYS A 280 0.81 18.56 -7.62
N ALA A 281 1.21 18.90 -8.84
CA ALA A 281 0.48 19.81 -9.72
C ALA A 281 -0.21 19.05 -10.87
N THR A 282 0.46 18.05 -11.42
CA THR A 282 0.05 17.23 -12.56
C THR A 282 0.25 15.74 -12.27
N GLY A 283 -0.42 14.86 -13.03
CA GLY A 283 -0.28 13.40 -12.85
C GLY A 283 1.14 12.89 -13.08
N ASP A 284 1.89 13.53 -14.00
CA ASP A 284 3.29 13.17 -14.31
C ASP A 284 4.27 13.46 -13.15
N ASP A 285 3.85 14.22 -12.13
CA ASP A 285 4.66 14.49 -10.95
C ASP A 285 4.76 13.26 -10.03
N CYS A 286 3.80 12.34 -10.13
CA CYS A 286 3.68 11.18 -9.27
C CYS A 286 4.31 9.94 -9.89
N TYR A 287 4.60 8.93 -9.07
CA TYR A 287 4.98 7.62 -9.58
C TYR A 287 3.87 7.08 -10.52
N PRO A 288 4.18 6.38 -11.63
CA PRO A 288 3.15 5.91 -12.58
C PRO A 288 2.02 5.03 -12.02
N GLY A 289 2.14 4.51 -10.80
CA GLY A 289 1.06 3.84 -10.08
C GLY A 289 0.29 4.72 -9.08
N LEU A 290 0.49 6.04 -9.11
CA LEU A 290 -0.17 7.02 -8.25
C LEU A 290 -0.79 8.12 -9.13
N VAL A 291 -1.85 8.73 -8.63
CA VAL A 291 -2.56 9.83 -9.28
C VAL A 291 -2.47 11.10 -8.45
N CYS A 292 -2.41 12.23 -9.15
CA CYS A 292 -2.39 13.54 -8.52
C CYS A 292 -3.82 14.02 -8.21
N ARG A 293 -4.32 13.71 -7.01
CA ARG A 293 -5.69 14.03 -6.58
C ARG A 293 -5.73 14.64 -5.18
N ILE A 294 -6.93 15.00 -4.72
CA ILE A 294 -7.17 15.44 -3.33
C ILE A 294 -7.85 14.27 -2.62
N PRO A 295 -7.13 13.51 -1.77
CA PRO A 295 -7.72 12.42 -0.99
C PRO A 295 -8.80 12.91 -0.03
N LYS A 296 -9.63 11.99 0.45
CA LYS A 296 -10.64 12.28 1.48
C LYS A 296 -9.97 12.92 2.70
N ASN A 297 -10.62 13.94 3.26
CA ASN A 297 -10.11 14.75 4.38
C ASN A 297 -8.86 15.62 4.11
N MET A 298 -8.43 15.76 2.85
CA MET A 298 -7.36 16.68 2.47
C MET A 298 -7.91 17.91 1.73
N THR A 299 -7.12 18.98 1.68
CA THR A 299 -7.46 20.23 0.97
C THR A 299 -6.49 20.55 -0.17
N ALA A 300 -5.37 19.84 -0.25
CA ALA A 300 -4.32 20.02 -1.25
C ALA A 300 -4.17 18.78 -2.13
N LYS A 301 -3.76 18.99 -3.38
CA LYS A 301 -3.42 17.88 -4.28
C LYS A 301 -2.12 17.23 -3.86
N VAL A 302 -2.17 15.92 -3.71
CA VAL A 302 -1.01 15.08 -3.41
C VAL A 302 -1.01 13.87 -4.34
N CYS A 303 0.16 13.25 -4.49
CA CYS A 303 0.24 11.93 -5.06
C CYS A 303 -0.44 10.97 -4.10
N ALA A 304 -1.47 10.29 -4.56
CA ALA A 304 -2.23 9.31 -3.80
C ALA A 304 -2.51 8.11 -4.70
N LYS A 305 -2.93 7.02 -4.08
CA LYS A 305 -3.45 5.87 -4.83
C LYS A 305 -4.67 6.28 -5.67
N HIS A 306 -5.00 5.46 -6.65
CA HIS A 306 -6.30 5.55 -7.32
C HIS A 306 -7.41 5.53 -6.28
N VAL A 307 -8.54 6.18 -6.58
CA VAL A 307 -9.67 6.29 -5.64
C VAL A 307 -10.07 4.88 -5.20
N CYS A 308 -10.31 3.99 -6.16
CA CYS A 308 -10.68 2.60 -5.92
C CYS A 308 -9.56 1.67 -5.41
N GLU A 309 -8.31 2.14 -5.29
CA GLU A 309 -7.19 1.33 -4.77
C GLU A 309 -6.95 1.55 -3.27
N ASP A 310 -7.43 2.66 -2.71
CA ASP A 310 -7.32 2.88 -1.27
C ASP A 310 -8.47 2.21 -0.50
N ASN A 311 -8.62 2.56 0.77
CA ASN A 311 -9.71 2.04 1.61
C ASN A 311 -10.56 3.18 2.18
N ASP A 312 -10.46 4.36 1.58
CA ASP A 312 -11.37 5.45 1.87
C ASP A 312 -12.69 5.19 1.10
N ASP A 313 -13.65 6.07 1.26
CA ASP A 313 -15.06 5.86 0.84
C ASP A 313 -15.52 7.21 0.33
N GLU A 314 -15.16 7.53 -0.91
CA GLU A 314 -15.09 8.92 -1.35
C GLU A 314 -16.48 9.53 -1.49
N ASP A 315 -17.46 8.70 -1.86
CA ASP A 315 -18.85 9.11 -2.04
C ASP A 315 -19.73 8.93 -0.79
N ASN A 316 -19.21 8.26 0.26
CA ASN A 316 -19.84 8.03 1.56
C ASN A 316 -21.08 7.12 1.50
N ASP A 317 -21.11 6.15 0.59
CA ASP A 317 -22.14 5.12 0.53
C ASP A 317 -21.90 3.95 1.52
N GLY A 318 -20.70 3.90 2.13
CA GLY A 318 -20.28 2.88 3.08
C GLY A 318 -19.57 1.68 2.45
N LYS A 319 -19.17 1.78 1.18
CA LYS A 319 -18.38 0.79 0.44
C LYS A 319 -17.01 1.41 0.12
N PRO A 320 -15.92 0.95 0.74
CA PRO A 320 -14.61 1.45 0.38
C PRO A 320 -14.05 0.66 -0.81
N GLY A 321 -13.66 1.35 -1.88
CA GLY A 321 -12.79 0.87 -2.95
C GLY A 321 -13.14 -0.44 -3.66
N PHE A 322 -12.30 -0.81 -4.63
CA PHE A 322 -12.41 -2.07 -5.34
C PHE A 322 -11.97 -3.25 -4.46
N PRO A 323 -12.64 -4.42 -4.49
CA PRO A 323 -13.79 -4.81 -5.33
C PRO A 323 -15.16 -4.62 -4.68
N THR A 324 -15.22 -4.01 -3.50
CA THR A 324 -16.42 -3.96 -2.65
C THR A 324 -17.38 -2.83 -2.99
N ASP A 325 -16.88 -1.80 -3.66
CA ASP A 325 -17.59 -0.62 -4.13
C ASP A 325 -18.16 -0.84 -5.55
N PRO A 326 -19.47 -0.59 -5.78
CA PRO A 326 -20.10 -0.70 -7.10
C PRO A 326 -19.69 0.36 -8.13
N GLY A 327 -19.21 1.54 -7.71
CA GLY A 327 -18.60 2.56 -8.56
C GLY A 327 -17.24 2.14 -9.10
N CYS A 328 -16.51 1.32 -8.36
CA CYS A 328 -15.17 0.88 -8.73
C CYS A 328 -15.15 -0.25 -9.76
N THR A 329 -14.70 0.02 -10.99
CA THR A 329 -14.56 -1.03 -12.02
C THR A 329 -13.22 -1.77 -11.99
N SER A 330 -12.20 -1.18 -11.35
CA SER A 330 -10.87 -1.78 -11.17
C SER A 330 -10.10 -1.09 -10.04
N TYR A 331 -8.97 -1.65 -9.60
CA TYR A 331 -8.07 -0.95 -8.67
C TYR A 331 -7.53 0.36 -9.26
N THR A 332 -7.33 0.48 -10.58
CA THR A 332 -6.80 1.71 -11.20
C THR A 332 -7.90 2.71 -11.57
N ASP A 333 -9.09 2.55 -11.02
CA ASP A 333 -10.23 3.42 -11.28
C ASP A 333 -10.18 4.66 -10.36
N ASP A 334 -10.41 5.82 -10.94
CA ASP A 334 -10.32 7.13 -10.27
C ASP A 334 -11.70 7.68 -9.88
N ASP A 335 -12.76 6.88 -10.02
CA ASP A 335 -14.13 7.27 -9.73
C ASP A 335 -14.83 6.17 -8.92
N GLU A 336 -15.16 6.49 -7.67
CA GLU A 336 -15.98 5.66 -6.77
C GLU A 336 -17.46 6.00 -6.87
N THR A 337 -17.86 7.01 -7.65
CA THR A 337 -19.25 7.46 -7.60
C THR A 337 -20.20 6.49 -8.28
N ASP A 338 -21.28 6.15 -7.56
CA ASP A 338 -22.27 5.23 -8.08
C ASP A 338 -23.74 5.61 -7.73
N PRO A 339 -24.73 4.95 -8.34
CA PRO A 339 -26.14 5.20 -8.06
C PRO A 339 -26.74 4.27 -6.98
N CYS A 340 -25.94 3.49 -6.27
CA CYS A 340 -26.34 2.52 -5.27
C CYS A 340 -26.60 3.17 -3.89
N PRO A 341 -27.57 2.67 -3.09
CA PRO A 341 -28.68 1.82 -3.51
C PRO A 341 -29.70 2.60 -4.35
N GLY A 342 -29.90 2.23 -5.63
CA GLY A 342 -30.77 2.99 -6.52
C GLY A 342 -30.84 2.47 -7.96
N ALA A 343 -31.54 3.23 -8.81
CA ALA A 343 -31.75 2.84 -10.20
C ALA A 343 -30.46 2.96 -11.01
N GLY A 344 -29.99 1.85 -11.58
CA GLY A 344 -28.72 1.79 -12.33
C GLY A 344 -27.57 1.22 -11.53
N CYS A 345 -27.82 0.74 -10.30
CA CYS A 345 -26.84 -0.02 -9.54
C CYS A 345 -26.44 -1.30 -10.32
N PRO A 346 -25.14 -1.65 -10.37
CA PRO A 346 -24.70 -2.90 -11.00
C PRO A 346 -25.34 -4.12 -10.33
N ALA A 347 -25.60 -5.16 -11.12
CA ALA A 347 -26.32 -6.35 -10.66
C ALA A 347 -25.64 -7.03 -9.46
N CYS A 348 -24.31 -6.94 -9.35
CA CYS A 348 -23.52 -7.52 -8.26
C CYS A 348 -23.39 -6.65 -7.00
N GLY A 349 -24.05 -5.49 -6.97
CA GLY A 349 -24.11 -4.61 -5.81
C GLY A 349 -25.50 -4.02 -5.53
N ASP A 350 -26.57 -4.52 -6.18
CA ASP A 350 -27.91 -3.91 -6.13
C ASP A 350 -28.82 -4.44 -5.01
N GLY A 351 -28.37 -5.45 -4.29
CA GLY A 351 -29.09 -6.09 -3.19
C GLY A 351 -30.14 -7.10 -3.64
N VAL A 352 -30.14 -7.52 -4.90
CA VAL A 352 -31.13 -8.41 -5.51
C VAL A 352 -30.43 -9.59 -6.18
N ASP A 353 -30.91 -10.79 -5.87
CA ASP A 353 -30.58 -12.02 -6.61
C ASP A 353 -31.13 -11.94 -8.05
N ASN A 354 -30.30 -11.43 -8.96
CA ASN A 354 -30.58 -11.14 -10.36
C ASN A 354 -30.58 -12.41 -11.24
N ASP A 355 -29.86 -13.46 -10.84
CA ASP A 355 -29.72 -14.71 -11.60
C ASP A 355 -30.51 -15.90 -11.00
N THR A 356 -31.14 -15.70 -9.84
CA THR A 356 -32.02 -16.60 -9.10
C THR A 356 -31.35 -17.83 -8.48
N ASP A 357 -30.05 -17.75 -8.21
CA ASP A 357 -29.26 -18.83 -7.60
C ASP A 357 -29.28 -18.83 -6.05
N THR A 358 -29.99 -17.88 -5.44
CA THR A 358 -30.14 -17.58 -4.00
C THR A 358 -29.00 -16.82 -3.33
N LEU A 359 -27.93 -16.53 -4.07
CA LEU A 359 -26.89 -15.59 -3.68
C LEU A 359 -27.25 -14.23 -4.28
N VAL A 360 -26.87 -13.15 -3.60
CA VAL A 360 -27.56 -11.85 -3.76
C VAL A 360 -26.65 -10.72 -4.24
N ASP A 361 -25.33 -10.86 -4.17
CA ASP A 361 -24.35 -9.82 -4.57
C ASP A 361 -22.93 -10.25 -4.17
N TYR A 362 -21.92 -9.55 -4.65
CA TYR A 362 -20.56 -9.62 -4.09
C TYR A 362 -20.55 -9.24 -2.58
N PRO A 363 -19.79 -9.93 -1.72
CA PRO A 363 -18.92 -11.09 -1.96
C PRO A 363 -19.62 -12.45 -1.72
N ASN A 364 -20.93 -12.44 -1.45
CA ASN A 364 -21.66 -13.65 -1.07
C ASN A 364 -22.01 -14.49 -2.29
N ASP A 365 -22.27 -13.83 -3.41
CA ASP A 365 -22.35 -14.44 -4.72
C ASP A 365 -20.95 -14.57 -5.31
N TRP A 366 -20.56 -15.81 -5.55
CA TRP A 366 -19.28 -16.18 -6.14
C TRP A 366 -19.25 -15.99 -7.65
N ALA A 367 -20.41 -15.83 -8.29
CA ALA A 367 -20.52 -15.47 -9.70
C ALA A 367 -20.13 -14.00 -9.96
N CYS A 368 -20.26 -13.15 -8.94
CA CYS A 368 -19.76 -11.79 -8.93
C CYS A 368 -18.26 -11.72 -8.59
N VAL A 369 -17.48 -11.10 -9.49
CA VAL A 369 -16.04 -10.85 -9.26
C VAL A 369 -15.81 -9.59 -8.41
N ALA A 370 -16.69 -8.61 -8.52
CA ALA A 370 -16.69 -7.35 -7.81
C ALA A 370 -18.13 -6.79 -7.73
N ALA A 371 -18.38 -5.88 -6.81
CA ALA A 371 -19.68 -5.22 -6.65
C ALA A 371 -20.10 -4.40 -7.89
N SER A 372 -19.13 -3.90 -8.66
CA SER A 372 -19.36 -3.21 -9.94
C SER A 372 -19.78 -4.12 -11.09
N GLY A 373 -19.91 -5.43 -10.85
CA GLY A 373 -20.33 -6.41 -11.84
C GLY A 373 -21.72 -6.11 -12.41
N THR A 374 -21.83 -6.03 -13.74
CA THR A 374 -23.10 -5.77 -14.43
C THR A 374 -24.00 -7.00 -14.59
N THR A 375 -23.51 -8.17 -14.18
CA THR A 375 -24.22 -9.44 -14.27
C THR A 375 -23.81 -10.34 -13.12
N GLU A 376 -24.78 -10.85 -12.37
CA GLU A 376 -24.58 -11.91 -11.38
C GLU A 376 -24.53 -13.30 -12.02
N ARG A 377 -24.92 -13.41 -13.29
CA ARG A 377 -24.91 -14.71 -13.97
C ARG A 377 -23.50 -15.28 -14.09
N PHE A 378 -23.29 -16.42 -13.46
CA PHE A 378 -22.11 -17.25 -13.68
C PHE A 378 -21.92 -17.54 -15.17
N CYS A 379 -20.69 -17.35 -15.67
CA CYS A 379 -20.34 -17.71 -17.03
C CYS A 379 -21.30 -17.10 -18.07
N ALA A 380 -21.53 -15.78 -18.02
CA ALA A 380 -22.54 -15.10 -18.83
C ALA A 380 -22.63 -15.49 -20.34
N PRO A 381 -21.52 -15.80 -21.05
CA PRO A 381 -21.59 -16.28 -22.44
C PRO A 381 -22.26 -17.66 -22.60
N GLU A 382 -22.21 -18.53 -21.59
CA GLU A 382 -22.81 -19.86 -21.56
C GLU A 382 -24.32 -19.77 -21.34
N THR A 383 -25.10 -20.30 -22.26
CA THR A 383 -26.57 -20.25 -22.28
C THR A 383 -27.23 -21.52 -21.78
N ASP A 384 -26.51 -22.63 -21.72
CA ASP A 384 -26.96 -23.84 -21.05
C ASP A 384 -26.84 -23.70 -19.52
N ALA A 385 -27.52 -24.61 -18.82
CA ALA A 385 -27.42 -24.69 -17.36
C ALA A 385 -25.98 -25.06 -16.95
N THR A 386 -25.46 -24.35 -15.94
CA THR A 386 -24.11 -24.52 -15.39
C THR A 386 -24.15 -25.23 -14.04
N PRO A 387 -24.22 -26.57 -14.01
CA PRO A 387 -24.29 -27.33 -12.76
C PRO A 387 -23.05 -27.13 -11.88
N VAL A 388 -23.27 -27.07 -10.56
CA VAL A 388 -22.21 -26.93 -9.56
C VAL A 388 -21.62 -28.30 -9.22
N ILE A 389 -20.29 -28.41 -9.24
CA ILE A 389 -19.57 -29.61 -8.82
C ILE A 389 -19.51 -29.68 -7.30
N THR A 390 -20.21 -30.64 -6.72
CA THR A 390 -20.24 -30.89 -5.28
C THR A 390 -19.64 -32.24 -4.87
N ALA A 391 -19.22 -33.06 -5.84
CA ALA A 391 -18.68 -34.40 -5.62
C ALA A 391 -17.56 -34.70 -6.62
N MET A 392 -16.63 -35.58 -6.24
CA MET A 392 -15.48 -35.96 -7.07
C MET A 392 -15.93 -36.45 -8.44
N THR A 393 -16.91 -37.35 -8.50
CA THR A 393 -17.48 -37.84 -9.76
C THR A 393 -18.76 -37.09 -10.10
N THR A 394 -18.78 -36.42 -11.24
CA THR A 394 -19.96 -35.76 -11.81
C THR A 394 -20.24 -36.33 -13.20
N THR A 395 -21.51 -36.53 -13.55
CA THR A 395 -21.92 -37.08 -14.85
C THR A 395 -22.91 -36.16 -15.54
N GLY A 396 -22.95 -36.22 -16.87
CA GLY A 396 -23.84 -35.40 -17.68
C GLY A 396 -23.85 -35.83 -19.14
N THR A 397 -24.41 -34.98 -20.00
CA THR A 397 -24.36 -35.18 -21.45
C THR A 397 -24.22 -33.85 -22.18
N THR A 398 -23.33 -33.83 -23.17
CA THR A 398 -23.17 -32.73 -24.13
C THR A 398 -24.19 -32.81 -25.27
N ALA A 399 -24.84 -33.95 -25.46
CA ALA A 399 -25.81 -34.11 -26.54
C ALA A 399 -27.00 -33.16 -26.40
N GLY A 400 -27.26 -32.35 -27.43
CA GLY A 400 -28.36 -31.40 -27.47
C GLY A 400 -28.10 -30.08 -26.73
N LYS A 401 -26.87 -29.84 -26.29
CA LYS A 401 -26.39 -28.57 -25.75
C LYS A 401 -25.99 -27.61 -26.86
N THR A 402 -25.64 -26.40 -26.50
CA THR A 402 -25.14 -25.38 -27.40
C THR A 402 -23.62 -25.32 -27.37
N ASN A 403 -23.04 -24.70 -28.40
CA ASN A 403 -21.63 -24.34 -28.43
C ASN A 403 -21.48 -22.83 -28.32
N ASN A 404 -21.40 -22.34 -27.08
CA ASN A 404 -21.25 -20.96 -26.69
C ASN A 404 -19.80 -20.58 -26.41
N LEU A 405 -19.03 -21.51 -25.86
CA LEU A 405 -17.65 -21.33 -25.45
C LEU A 405 -16.75 -22.15 -26.36
N ALA A 406 -16.32 -21.54 -27.46
CA ALA A 406 -15.33 -22.17 -28.32
C ALA A 406 -14.09 -22.59 -27.49
N ALA A 407 -13.67 -23.84 -27.66
CA ALA A 407 -12.37 -24.30 -27.20
C ALA A 407 -11.29 -23.52 -27.96
N THR A 408 -10.86 -22.38 -27.40
CA THR A 408 -9.78 -21.57 -27.95
C THR A 408 -8.63 -21.56 -26.95
N SER A 409 -7.50 -22.13 -27.36
CA SER A 409 -6.22 -21.95 -26.70
C SER A 409 -5.78 -20.49 -26.87
N SER A 410 -5.53 -19.79 -25.77
CA SER A 410 -4.68 -18.60 -25.77
C SER A 410 -3.23 -19.03 -25.62
N SER A 411 -2.28 -18.26 -26.14
CA SER A 411 -0.83 -18.50 -26.04
C SER A 411 -0.25 -18.32 -24.61
N LEU A 412 -1.03 -18.61 -23.57
CA LEU A 412 -0.64 -18.43 -22.17
C LEU A 412 0.21 -19.61 -21.67
N PRO A 413 1.20 -19.36 -20.80
CA PRO A 413 1.97 -20.42 -20.16
C PRO A 413 1.09 -21.22 -19.19
N GLY A 414 0.96 -22.53 -19.42
CA GLY A 414 0.12 -23.44 -18.62
C GLY A 414 -0.91 -24.22 -19.43
N VAL A 415 -1.12 -23.83 -20.69
CA VAL A 415 -1.94 -24.57 -21.67
C VAL A 415 -1.20 -25.86 -22.09
N MET A 416 -1.74 -27.01 -21.69
CA MET A 416 -1.22 -28.34 -22.05
C MET A 416 -2.00 -28.83 -23.26
N GLY A 417 -1.59 -28.47 -24.48
CA GLY A 417 -2.26 -28.91 -25.72
C GLY A 417 -2.94 -27.80 -26.51
N ASP A 418 -3.06 -27.97 -27.82
CA ASP A 418 -3.73 -27.00 -28.68
C ASP A 418 -5.24 -27.29 -28.73
N CYS A 419 -5.99 -26.70 -27.81
CA CYS A 419 -7.44 -26.87 -27.80
C CYS A 419 -8.16 -26.10 -28.91
N SER A 420 -7.46 -25.32 -29.75
CA SER A 420 -8.02 -24.47 -30.83
C SER A 420 -8.37 -25.21 -32.12
N LEU A 421 -8.65 -26.52 -32.09
CA LEU A 421 -8.85 -27.32 -33.30
C LEU A 421 -10.21 -27.12 -34.00
N GLY A 422 -10.90 -26.01 -33.73
CA GLY A 422 -12.15 -25.64 -34.40
C GLY A 422 -13.30 -26.59 -34.04
N SER A 423 -13.35 -27.04 -32.78
CA SER A 423 -14.47 -27.84 -32.31
C SER A 423 -15.78 -27.06 -32.45
N THR A 424 -16.78 -27.75 -32.96
CA THR A 424 -18.18 -27.30 -33.08
C THR A 424 -19.11 -28.21 -32.30
N ALA A 425 -18.55 -29.14 -31.52
CA ALA A 425 -19.30 -29.99 -30.61
C ALA A 425 -19.96 -29.12 -29.53
N PRO A 426 -21.11 -29.53 -28.98
CA PRO A 426 -21.68 -28.85 -27.83
C PRO A 426 -20.90 -29.13 -26.54
N GLU A 427 -20.86 -28.16 -25.64
CA GLU A 427 -20.27 -28.28 -24.32
C GLU A 427 -21.29 -28.36 -23.17
N VAL A 428 -20.78 -28.69 -21.99
CA VAL A 428 -21.43 -28.37 -20.72
C VAL A 428 -20.40 -27.73 -19.81
N THR A 429 -20.69 -26.54 -19.32
CA THR A 429 -19.85 -25.82 -18.36
C THR A 429 -20.31 -26.07 -16.94
N HIS A 430 -19.40 -26.52 -16.07
CA HIS A 430 -19.66 -26.73 -14.65
C HIS A 430 -19.03 -25.63 -13.81
N ALA A 431 -19.69 -25.24 -12.72
CA ALA A 431 -19.12 -24.35 -11.72
C ALA A 431 -18.38 -25.15 -10.64
N LEU A 432 -17.14 -24.76 -10.34
CA LEU A 432 -16.37 -25.28 -9.20
C LEU A 432 -15.96 -24.11 -8.29
N VAL A 433 -16.51 -24.06 -7.08
CA VAL A 433 -16.22 -23.01 -6.10
C VAL A 433 -15.25 -23.54 -5.04
N LEU A 434 -13.99 -23.09 -5.10
CA LEU A 434 -12.95 -23.48 -4.16
C LEU A 434 -12.90 -22.51 -2.98
N PRO A 435 -13.21 -22.93 -1.75
CA PRO A 435 -13.25 -22.05 -0.58
C PRO A 435 -11.88 -21.83 0.07
N VAL A 436 -10.86 -22.59 -0.36
CA VAL A 436 -9.51 -22.60 0.23
C VAL A 436 -8.48 -22.83 -0.87
N PRO A 437 -7.20 -22.43 -0.66
CA PRO A 437 -6.14 -22.72 -1.61
C PRO A 437 -5.94 -24.24 -1.76
N VAL A 438 -5.78 -24.70 -3.00
CA VAL A 438 -5.60 -26.12 -3.33
C VAL A 438 -4.18 -26.32 -3.88
N GLN A 439 -3.40 -27.21 -3.26
CA GLN A 439 -2.02 -27.48 -3.70
C GLN A 439 -1.98 -28.11 -5.07
N THR A 440 -2.85 -29.10 -5.31
CA THR A 440 -2.94 -29.81 -6.59
C THR A 440 -4.41 -30.09 -6.90
N LEU A 441 -4.88 -29.66 -8.08
CA LEU A 441 -6.22 -29.97 -8.58
C LEU A 441 -6.09 -30.75 -9.89
N GLN A 442 -6.70 -31.93 -9.95
CA GLN A 442 -6.72 -32.80 -11.11
C GLN A 442 -8.14 -32.94 -11.63
N ILE A 443 -8.32 -32.77 -12.93
CA ILE A 443 -9.61 -32.85 -13.62
C ILE A 443 -9.43 -33.81 -14.80
N ASP A 444 -10.22 -34.88 -14.86
CA ASP A 444 -10.12 -35.89 -15.93
C ASP A 444 -11.47 -36.38 -16.44
N SER A 445 -11.51 -36.79 -17.71
CA SER A 445 -12.70 -37.32 -18.39
C SER A 445 -12.61 -38.82 -18.70
N ASN A 446 -11.69 -39.57 -18.08
CA ASN A 446 -11.28 -40.95 -18.45
C ASN A 446 -12.39 -42.03 -18.48
N ALA A 447 -13.59 -41.74 -17.97
CA ALA A 447 -14.75 -42.63 -18.03
C ALA A 447 -15.77 -42.22 -19.11
N THR A 448 -15.35 -41.37 -20.04
CA THR A 448 -16.13 -40.89 -21.20
C THR A 448 -15.76 -41.71 -22.44
N THR A 449 -16.70 -41.89 -23.36
CA THR A 449 -16.54 -42.80 -24.52
C THR A 449 -16.23 -42.10 -25.83
N PHE A 450 -16.16 -40.78 -25.83
CA PHE A 450 -15.86 -39.96 -27.00
C PHE A 450 -14.58 -39.15 -26.75
N ASP A 451 -14.05 -38.55 -27.81
CA ASP A 451 -12.88 -37.70 -27.78
C ASP A 451 -13.23 -36.35 -27.13
N THR A 452 -12.60 -36.02 -26.01
CA THR A 452 -13.05 -34.94 -25.12
C THR A 452 -12.14 -33.72 -25.21
N ILE A 453 -12.68 -32.54 -24.91
CA ILE A 453 -11.86 -31.35 -24.64
C ILE A 453 -12.26 -30.81 -23.28
N LEU A 454 -11.28 -30.63 -22.38
CA LEU A 454 -11.47 -29.94 -21.11
C LEU A 454 -10.89 -28.54 -21.19
N VAL A 455 -11.65 -27.57 -20.71
CA VAL A 455 -11.21 -26.17 -20.58
C VAL A 455 -11.55 -25.65 -19.20
N VAL A 456 -10.58 -25.05 -18.51
CA VAL A 456 -10.78 -24.34 -17.25
C VAL A 456 -10.68 -22.85 -17.51
N ARG A 457 -11.70 -22.09 -17.12
CA ARG A 457 -11.77 -20.62 -17.21
C ARG A 457 -12.05 -20.04 -15.83
N ASP A 458 -11.89 -18.73 -15.71
CA ASP A 458 -12.44 -17.98 -14.58
C ASP A 458 -13.99 -17.98 -14.60
N VAL A 459 -14.58 -17.41 -13.56
CA VAL A 459 -16.04 -17.31 -13.36
C VAL A 459 -16.78 -16.54 -14.46
N THR A 460 -16.09 -15.66 -15.21
CA THR A 460 -16.68 -14.91 -16.32
C THR A 460 -16.70 -15.70 -17.62
N CYS A 461 -16.05 -16.88 -17.63
CA CYS A 461 -15.78 -17.66 -18.84
C CYS A 461 -15.02 -16.88 -19.92
N GLY A 462 -14.12 -16.00 -19.47
CA GLY A 462 -13.20 -15.26 -20.33
C GLY A 462 -12.15 -16.16 -20.97
N THR A 463 -10.87 -15.81 -20.84
CA THR A 463 -9.78 -16.57 -21.48
C THR A 463 -9.55 -17.92 -20.78
N ALA A 464 -9.11 -18.94 -21.53
CA ALA A 464 -8.81 -20.25 -20.97
C ALA A 464 -7.56 -20.16 -20.08
N LEU A 465 -7.70 -20.58 -18.83
CA LEU A 465 -6.59 -20.70 -17.87
C LEU A 465 -5.78 -21.98 -18.14
N TYR A 466 -6.51 -23.07 -18.37
CA TYR A 466 -5.97 -24.38 -18.72
C TYR A 466 -6.87 -25.02 -19.76
N CYS A 467 -6.28 -25.81 -20.63
CA CYS A 467 -7.05 -26.66 -21.51
C CYS A 467 -6.22 -27.90 -21.85
N ASP A 468 -6.91 -28.98 -22.21
CA ASP A 468 -6.34 -30.23 -22.66
C ASP A 468 -7.38 -30.95 -23.54
N ASP A 469 -6.98 -31.45 -24.70
CA ASP A 469 -7.79 -32.25 -25.62
C ASP A 469 -7.42 -33.74 -25.55
N ASP A 470 -6.15 -34.09 -25.45
CA ASP A 470 -5.69 -35.48 -25.31
C ASP A 470 -4.74 -35.61 -24.12
N GLY A 471 -5.19 -36.26 -23.03
CA GLY A 471 -4.44 -36.45 -21.79
C GLY A 471 -3.27 -37.44 -21.92
N GLY A 472 -2.35 -37.21 -22.85
CA GLY A 472 -1.23 -38.08 -23.22
C GLY A 472 -1.56 -39.02 -24.38
N ASP A 473 -1.54 -40.33 -24.13
CA ASP A 473 -1.84 -41.37 -25.13
C ASP A 473 -3.35 -41.73 -25.21
N SER A 474 -4.20 -40.94 -24.56
CA SER A 474 -5.65 -41.16 -24.45
C SER A 474 -6.42 -40.06 -25.19
N VAL A 475 -7.61 -40.40 -25.70
CA VAL A 475 -8.57 -39.43 -26.27
C VAL A 475 -9.47 -38.80 -25.20
N GLN A 476 -9.11 -38.98 -23.94
CA GLN A 476 -9.75 -38.33 -22.80
C GLN A 476 -8.78 -37.33 -22.20
N SER A 477 -9.29 -36.15 -21.91
CA SER A 477 -8.51 -35.04 -21.40
C SER A 477 -8.18 -35.19 -19.91
N LEU A 478 -7.04 -34.64 -19.53
CA LEU A 478 -6.51 -34.60 -18.17
C LEU A 478 -5.81 -33.25 -17.92
N ILE A 479 -6.40 -32.44 -17.04
CA ILE A 479 -5.80 -31.20 -16.57
C ILE A 479 -5.25 -31.40 -15.15
N THR A 480 -4.01 -30.96 -14.92
CA THR A 480 -3.39 -30.92 -13.58
C THR A 480 -2.91 -29.50 -13.29
N MET A 481 -3.48 -28.89 -12.27
CA MET A 481 -3.16 -27.53 -11.81
C MET A 481 -2.47 -27.60 -10.44
N THR A 482 -1.55 -26.68 -10.18
CA THR A 482 -0.87 -26.54 -8.88
C THR A 482 -1.03 -25.14 -8.32
N ASN A 483 -1.00 -25.01 -6.99
CA ASN A 483 -1.16 -23.73 -6.27
C ASN A 483 -2.42 -22.94 -6.69
N VAL A 484 -3.53 -23.66 -6.86
CA VAL A 484 -4.82 -23.07 -7.27
C VAL A 484 -5.37 -22.23 -6.13
N GLN A 485 -5.68 -20.97 -6.43
CA GLN A 485 -6.21 -20.04 -5.44
C GLN A 485 -7.68 -20.36 -5.11
N PRO A 486 -8.20 -19.90 -3.95
CA PRO A 486 -9.64 -19.89 -3.72
C PRO A 486 -10.35 -19.06 -4.79
N GLY A 487 -11.57 -19.45 -5.14
CA GLY A 487 -12.38 -18.76 -6.15
C GLY A 487 -13.29 -19.71 -6.92
N ALA A 488 -14.12 -19.12 -7.77
CA ALA A 488 -14.99 -19.86 -8.68
C ALA A 488 -14.31 -20.06 -10.04
N TYR A 489 -14.43 -21.29 -10.55
CA TYR A 489 -13.85 -21.72 -11.81
C TYR A 489 -14.92 -22.35 -12.69
N ALA A 490 -14.85 -22.08 -13.98
CA ALA A 490 -15.69 -22.71 -14.99
C ALA A 490 -14.93 -23.87 -15.65
N ILE A 491 -15.49 -25.08 -15.56
CA ILE A 491 -14.94 -26.29 -16.15
C ILE A 491 -15.86 -26.71 -17.31
N SER A 492 -15.45 -26.41 -18.53
CA SER A 492 -16.17 -26.78 -19.74
C SER A 492 -15.73 -28.15 -20.21
N MET A 493 -16.72 -29.03 -20.35
CA MET A 493 -16.59 -30.35 -20.95
C MET A 493 -17.17 -30.30 -22.37
N ASP A 494 -16.30 -30.38 -23.37
CA ASP A 494 -16.64 -30.38 -24.78
C ASP A 494 -16.17 -31.70 -25.43
N GLY A 495 -16.54 -31.92 -26.70
CA GLY A 495 -15.99 -32.98 -27.53
C GLY A 495 -15.10 -32.44 -28.63
N TYR A 496 -14.22 -33.29 -29.14
CA TYR A 496 -13.39 -32.94 -30.28
C TYR A 496 -14.23 -32.91 -31.58
N SER A 497 -14.02 -31.88 -32.41
CA SER A 497 -14.68 -31.69 -33.71
C SER A 497 -16.22 -31.59 -33.66
N THR A 498 -16.91 -32.72 -33.64
CA THR A 498 -18.39 -32.81 -33.59
C THR A 498 -18.86 -33.89 -32.60
N GLU A 499 -17.92 -34.54 -31.92
CA GLU A 499 -18.22 -35.63 -31.00
C GLU A 499 -18.98 -35.11 -29.78
N ASN A 500 -19.99 -35.86 -29.35
CA ASN A 500 -20.78 -35.51 -28.17
C ASN A 500 -21.45 -36.77 -27.61
N GLY A 501 -21.85 -36.73 -26.36
CA GLY A 501 -22.44 -37.89 -25.71
C GLY A 501 -22.59 -37.75 -24.22
N ALA A 502 -22.77 -38.88 -23.54
CA ALA A 502 -22.72 -38.93 -22.09
C ALA A 502 -21.25 -38.90 -21.63
N TYR A 503 -20.96 -38.13 -20.58
CA TYR A 503 -19.61 -38.00 -20.03
C TYR A 503 -19.58 -38.25 -18.52
N THR A 504 -18.39 -38.56 -18.03
CA THR A 504 -18.06 -38.62 -16.61
C THR A 504 -16.83 -37.77 -16.37
N LEU A 505 -16.96 -36.79 -15.47
CA LEU A 505 -15.92 -35.88 -15.04
C LEU A 505 -15.46 -36.27 -13.63
N HIS A 506 -14.15 -36.35 -13.42
CA HIS A 506 -13.55 -36.52 -12.10
C HIS A 506 -12.81 -35.26 -11.70
N VAL A 507 -13.12 -34.71 -10.53
CA VAL A 507 -12.45 -33.52 -9.98
C VAL A 507 -11.88 -33.88 -8.61
N ARG A 508 -10.55 -33.79 -8.47
CA ARG A 508 -9.80 -34.24 -7.29
C ARG A 508 -8.79 -33.18 -6.87
N GLY A 509 -8.94 -32.62 -5.68
CA GLY A 509 -8.04 -31.63 -5.11
C GLY A 509 -7.37 -32.10 -3.82
N THR A 510 -6.08 -31.80 -3.64
CA THR A 510 -5.37 -31.96 -2.37
C THR A 510 -5.00 -30.59 -1.82
N VAL A 511 -5.32 -30.32 -0.55
CA VAL A 511 -5.01 -29.04 0.12
C VAL A 511 -3.75 -29.12 0.96
N ALA A 512 -3.23 -27.98 1.43
CA ALA A 512 -2.09 -27.96 2.35
C ALA A 512 -2.45 -28.44 3.77
N PRO A 513 -1.48 -28.90 4.59
CA PRO A 513 -1.71 -29.11 6.02
C PRO A 513 -2.24 -27.85 6.70
N MET A 514 -3.03 -28.01 7.78
CA MET A 514 -3.66 -26.95 8.56
C MET A 514 -4.72 -26.10 7.81
N THR A 515 -5.04 -26.44 6.56
CA THR A 515 -6.13 -25.81 5.80
C THR A 515 -7.48 -26.11 6.44
N ARG A 516 -8.39 -25.13 6.46
CA ARG A 516 -9.78 -25.35 6.89
C ARG A 516 -10.50 -26.32 5.96
N CYS A 517 -11.33 -27.18 6.53
CA CYS A 517 -11.99 -28.29 5.82
C CYS A 517 -13.46 -28.44 6.20
N ASP A 518 -14.08 -27.34 6.62
CA ASP A 518 -15.50 -27.22 6.98
C ASP A 518 -16.44 -27.11 5.76
N SER A 519 -15.90 -26.98 4.55
CA SER A 519 -16.70 -26.95 3.31
C SER A 519 -17.31 -28.31 2.94
N PRO A 520 -18.52 -28.32 2.33
CA PRO A 520 -19.10 -29.51 1.73
C PRO A 520 -18.20 -30.24 0.73
N LEU A 521 -17.24 -29.58 0.09
CA LEU A 521 -16.30 -30.22 -0.84
C LEU A 521 -15.36 -31.25 -0.19
N PHE A 522 -15.17 -31.17 1.14
CA PHE A 522 -14.46 -32.18 1.93
C PHE A 522 -15.37 -33.32 2.41
N SER A 523 -16.68 -33.17 2.22
CA SER A 523 -17.68 -34.16 2.60
C SER A 523 -17.83 -35.22 1.50
N GLY A 524 -17.94 -36.49 1.86
CA GLY A 524 -18.10 -37.60 0.90
C GLY A 524 -17.02 -38.67 0.94
N GLY A 525 -16.04 -38.56 1.84
CA GLY A 525 -15.00 -39.58 2.03
C GLY A 525 -14.18 -39.79 0.75
N ALA A 526 -14.22 -41.00 0.18
CA ALA A 526 -13.54 -41.32 -1.07
C ALA A 526 -14.10 -40.58 -2.31
N ASN A 527 -15.28 -39.97 -2.20
CA ASN A 527 -15.94 -39.21 -3.27
C ASN A 527 -15.92 -37.68 -3.00
N ALA A 528 -15.15 -37.23 -2.01
CA ALA A 528 -14.96 -35.80 -1.74
C ALA A 528 -14.12 -35.17 -2.86
N VAL A 529 -14.47 -33.94 -3.27
CA VAL A 529 -13.69 -33.18 -4.26
C VAL A 529 -12.33 -32.81 -3.67
N LEU A 530 -12.32 -32.34 -2.42
CA LEU A 530 -11.10 -31.92 -1.72
C LEU A 530 -10.74 -32.92 -0.62
N VAL A 531 -9.46 -33.28 -0.55
CA VAL A 531 -8.93 -34.17 0.49
C VAL A 531 -7.75 -33.53 1.22
N CYS A 532 -7.64 -33.85 2.51
CA CYS A 532 -6.47 -33.51 3.30
C CYS A 532 -5.24 -34.33 2.85
N PRO A 533 -4.01 -33.83 3.07
CA PRO A 533 -2.79 -34.58 2.79
C PRO A 533 -2.77 -35.97 3.41
N THR A 534 -2.08 -36.91 2.75
CA THR A 534 -1.91 -38.28 3.24
C THR A 534 -1.44 -38.30 4.70
N GLY A 535 -2.20 -38.99 5.56
CA GLY A 535 -1.90 -39.12 7.00
C GLY A 535 -2.53 -38.04 7.89
N THR A 536 -3.22 -37.05 7.31
CA THR A 536 -4.00 -36.06 8.06
C THR A 536 -5.49 -36.26 7.84
N SER A 537 -6.31 -35.70 8.73
CA SER A 537 -7.77 -35.79 8.60
C SER A 537 -8.45 -34.49 9.02
N CYS A 538 -9.62 -34.23 8.46
CA CYS A 538 -10.40 -33.05 8.81
C CYS A 538 -10.97 -33.18 10.23
N THR A 539 -10.34 -32.51 11.20
CA THR A 539 -10.70 -32.63 12.63
C THR A 539 -10.55 -31.30 13.37
N GLY A 540 -11.20 -31.16 14.53
CA GLY A 540 -11.10 -29.99 15.41
C GLY A 540 -12.27 -29.00 15.29
N THR A 541 -12.17 -27.87 16.00
CA THR A 541 -13.15 -26.77 15.96
C THR A 541 -12.41 -25.42 16.08
N PRO A 542 -12.24 -24.66 14.98
CA PRO A 542 -12.70 -24.96 13.62
C PRO A 542 -11.98 -26.16 13.00
N ALA A 543 -12.65 -26.87 12.10
CA ALA A 543 -12.13 -28.09 11.48
C ALA A 543 -10.97 -27.76 10.52
N LYS A 544 -9.84 -28.47 10.67
CA LYS A 544 -8.62 -28.32 9.85
C LYS A 544 -8.04 -29.67 9.47
N CYS A 545 -7.28 -29.70 8.37
CA CYS A 545 -6.49 -30.87 7.96
C CYS A 545 -5.25 -31.02 8.85
N GLN A 546 -5.36 -31.82 9.92
CA GLN A 546 -4.28 -32.03 10.89
C GLN A 546 -4.14 -33.50 11.32
#